data_AF-A0A9E6FC42-F1
#
_entry.id   AF-A0A9E6FC42-F1
#
_cell.length_a   1.000
_cell.length_b   1.000
_cell.length_c   1.000
_cell.angle_alpha   90.00
_cell.angle_beta   90.00
_cell.angle_gamma   90.00
#
_symmetry.space_group_name_H-M   'P 1'
#
loop_
_entity.id
_entity.type
_entity.pdbx_description
1 polymer ?
#
loop_
_entity_poly.entity_id
_entity_poly.type
_entity_poly.pdbx_seq_one_letter_code
_entity_poly.pdbx_strand_id
1 'polypeptide(L)' 'MKSYFLITNDDGIQSPGLLALSEAVSDLGELLIVAPSFQQTGMGRSFPQGESIGII' A
#
# COMPACT_ATOMS: atom_id res chain seq x y z
N MET A 1 -23.36 -4.56 7.42
CA MET A 1 -21.90 -4.80 7.44
C MET A 1 -21.25 -3.81 6.49
N LYS A 2 -20.15 -3.18 6.89
CA LYS A 2 -19.33 -2.37 5.99
C LYS A 2 -18.26 -3.28 5.39
N SER A 3 -17.98 -3.15 4.10
CA SER A 3 -16.88 -3.89 3.46
C SER A 3 -15.54 -3.42 4.03
N TYR A 4 -14.58 -4.33 4.19
CA TYR A 4 -13.23 -4.02 4.66
C TYR A 4 -12.24 -4.18 3.51
N PHE A 5 -11.45 -3.16 3.23
CA PHE A 5 -10.54 -3.11 2.08
C PHE A 5 -9.09 -2.93 2.53
N LEU A 6 -8.20 -3.81 2.08
CA LEU A 6 -6.76 -3.62 2.17
C LEU A 6 -6.28 -2.89 0.92
N ILE A 7 -5.66 -1.73 1.07
CA ILE A 7 -5.08 -0.95 -0.02
C ILE A 7 -3.56 -0.94 0.13
N THR A 8 -2.86 -1.23 -0.97
CA THR A 8 -1.40 -1.28 -1.04
C THR A 8 -0.91 -0.82 -2.41
N ASN A 9 0.40 -0.58 -2.54
CA ASN A 9 1.10 -0.29 -3.78
C ASN A 9 2.59 -0.69 -3.68
N ASP A 10 3.33 -0.56 -4.78
CA ASP A 10 4.79 -0.69 -4.81
C ASP A 10 5.52 0.66 -4.74
N ASP A 11 4.87 1.79 -5.01
CA ASP A 11 5.51 3.11 -4.94
C ASP A 11 5.82 3.56 -3.49
N GLY A 12 5.16 2.98 -2.49
CA GLY A 12 5.36 3.23 -1.07
C GLY A 12 4.27 4.11 -0.43
N ILE A 13 4.33 4.20 0.91
CA ILE A 13 3.30 4.81 1.76
C ILE A 13 3.09 6.30 1.51
N GLN A 14 4.11 7.01 1.01
CA GLN A 14 4.02 8.43 0.66
C GLN A 14 3.56 8.68 -0.78
N SER A 15 3.15 7.65 -1.52
CA SER A 15 2.74 7.79 -2.92
C SER A 15 1.48 8.67 -3.04
N PRO A 16 1.50 9.70 -3.91
CA PRO A 16 0.31 10.51 -4.16
C PRO A 16 -0.82 9.70 -4.80
N GLY A 17 -0.50 8.63 -5.56
CA GLY A 17 -1.50 7.74 -6.14
C GLY A 17 -2.21 6.88 -5.08
N LEU A 18 -1.48 6.44 -4.05
CA LEU A 18 -2.06 5.70 -2.92
C LEU A 18 -3.05 6.57 -2.13
N LEU A 19 -2.66 7.83 -1.88
CA LEU A 19 -3.53 8.81 -1.22
C LEU A 19 -4.79 9.06 -2.06
N ALA A 20 -4.63 9.38 -3.35
CA ALA A 20 -5.76 9.66 -4.24
C ALA A 20 -6.75 8.49 -4.34
N LEU A 21 -6.24 7.25 -4.44
CA LEU A 21 -7.09 6.06 -4.42
C LEU A 21 -7.85 5.94 -3.09
N SER A 22 -7.15 6.09 -1.97
CA SER A 22 -7.73 5.97 -0.64
C SER A 22 -8.83 6.99 -0.39
N GLU A 23 -8.64 8.24 -0.84
CA GLU A 23 -9.65 9.29 -0.78
C GLU A 23 -10.87 8.93 -1.64
N ALA A 24 -10.64 8.48 -2.88
CA ALA A 24 -11.69 8.17 -3.85
C ALA A 24 -12.59 7.00 -3.45
N VAL A 25 -12.12 6.09 -2.58
CA VAL A 25 -12.87 4.89 -2.16
C VAL A 25 -13.22 4.88 -0.67
N SER A 26 -12.96 5.98 0.04
CA SER A 26 -13.14 6.11 1.50
C SER A 26 -14.58 5.93 1.98
N ASP A 27 -15.56 6.15 1.11
CA ASP A 27 -16.99 6.00 1.37
C ASP A 27 -17.51 4.56 1.12
N LEU A 28 -16.79 3.75 0.34
CA LEU A 28 -17.19 2.38 0.00
C LEU A 28 -17.09 1.40 1.17
N GLY A 29 -16.23 1.67 2.16
CA GLY A 29 -15.87 0.70 3.18
C GLY A 29 -15.07 1.25 4.34
N GLU A 30 -14.52 0.34 5.12
CA GLU A 30 -13.44 0.60 6.07
C GLU A 30 -12.12 0.24 5.38
N LEU A 31 -11.13 1.12 5.46
CA LEU A 31 -9.87 0.99 4.74
C LEU A 31 -8.73 0.66 5.71
N LEU A 32 -7.91 -0.30 5.32
CA LEU A 32 -6.60 -0.59 5.90
C LEU A 32 -5.54 -0.30 4.84
N ILE A 33 -4.74 0.74 5.04
CA ILE A 33 -3.69 1.14 4.11
C ILE A 33 -2.36 0.60 4.61
N VAL A 34 -1.68 -0.16 3.77
CA VAL A 34 -0.49 -0.95 4.10
C VAL A 34 0.43 -0.88 2.89
N ALA A 35 1.58 -0.22 2.99
CA ALA A 35 2.46 0.02 1.85
C ALA A 35 3.93 0.13 2.30
N PRO A 36 4.89 -0.20 1.42
CA PRO A 36 6.31 -0.11 1.77
C PRO A 36 6.73 1.27 2.26
N SER A 37 7.69 1.33 3.18
CA SER A 37 8.28 2.61 3.61
C SER A 37 9.02 3.35 2.47
N PHE A 38 9.47 2.65 1.43
CA PHE A 38 10.20 3.18 0.29
C PHE A 38 9.77 2.49 -1.02
N GLN A 39 9.95 3.18 -2.15
CA GLN A 39 9.61 2.67 -3.49
C GLN A 39 10.24 1.29 -3.79
N GLN A 40 9.40 0.38 -4.29
CA GLN A 40 9.70 -1.01 -4.66
C GLN A 40 9.35 -1.31 -6.14
N THR A 41 9.28 -0.29 -6.99
CA THR A 41 8.98 -0.46 -8.42
C THR A 41 9.94 -1.47 -9.07
N GLY A 42 9.38 -2.42 -9.82
CA GLY A 42 10.17 -3.43 -10.55
C GLY A 42 10.62 -4.64 -9.72
N MET A 43 10.21 -4.75 -8.45
CA MET A 43 10.53 -5.92 -7.60
C MET A 43 9.82 -7.23 -8.01
N GLY A 44 8.82 -7.14 -8.90
CA GLY A 44 8.04 -8.31 -9.33
C GLY A 44 7.28 -8.95 -8.17
N ARG A 45 7.39 -10.27 -8.01
CA ARG A 45 6.85 -11.01 -6.84
C ARG A 45 7.93 -11.40 -5.84
N SER A 46 9.07 -10.70 -5.84
CA SER A 46 10.14 -11.01 -4.91
C SER A 46 9.72 -10.70 -3.47
N PHE A 47 10.23 -11.49 -2.52
CA PHE A 47 10.06 -11.26 -1.09
C PHE A 47 11.44 -11.22 -0.41
N PRO A 48 12.24 -10.18 -0.72
CA PRO A 48 13.57 -10.04 -0.14
C PRO A 48 13.47 -9.81 1.37
N GLN A 49 14.29 -10.53 2.13
CA GLN A 49 14.40 -10.37 3.59
C GLN A 49 15.68 -9.58 3.89
N GLY A 50 15.55 -8.51 4.67
CA GLY A 50 16.68 -7.71 5.13
C GLY A 50 16.21 -6.70 6.17
N GLU A 51 17.13 -6.14 6.96
CA GLU A 51 16.79 -5.20 8.05
C GLU A 51 16.01 -3.97 7.58
N SER A 52 16.20 -3.55 6.32
CA SER A 52 15.56 -2.38 5.74
C SER A 52 14.75 -2.68 4.47
N ILE A 53 14.47 -3.96 4.19
CA ILE A 53 13.80 -4.41 2.96
C ILE A 53 12.60 -5.28 3.34
N GLY A 54 11.47 -5.08 2.66
CA GLY A 54 10.20 -5.73 3.03
C GLY A 54 9.53 -5.10 4.24
N ILE A 55 9.95 -3.90 4.65
CA ILE A 55 9.26 -3.11 5.66
C ILE A 55 8.00 -2.53 5.04
N ILE A 56 6.88 -3.01 5.56
CA ILE A 56 5.52 -2.52 5.31
C ILE A 56 5.09 -1.74 6.55
#